data_AF-A0A6M0BRV3-F1
#
_entry.id   AF-A0A6M0BRV3-F1
#
_cell.length_a   1.000
_cell.length_b   1.000
_cell.length_c   1.000
_cell.angle_alpha   90.00
_cell.angle_beta   90.00
_cell.angle_gamma   90.00
#
_symmetry.space_group_name_H-M   'P 1'
#
loop_
_entity.id
_entity.type
_entity.pdbx_description
1 polymer ?
#
loop_
_entity_poly.entity_id
_entity_poly.type
_entity_poly.pdbx_seq_one_letter_code
_entity_poly.pdbx_strand_id
1 'polypeptide(L)' 'MSNQPSFWPPPDLSQAAFVADNAVVMGVVEVGVGASIWYGTVVR' A
#
# COMPACT_ATOMS: atom_id res chain seq x y z
N MET A 1 2.70 2.34 -23.93
CA MET A 1 2.27 2.51 -22.53
C MET A 1 0.77 2.32 -22.50
N SER A 2 0.28 1.23 -21.93
CA SER A 2 -1.17 1.00 -21.78
C SER A 2 -1.72 1.97 -20.75
N ASN A 3 -2.60 2.87 -21.18
CA ASN A 3 -3.34 3.77 -20.31
C ASN A 3 -4.44 2.98 -19.60
N GLN A 4 -4.07 2.13 -18.64
CA GLN A 4 -5.04 1.44 -17.81
C GLN A 4 -5.63 2.42 -16.80
N PRO A 5 -6.97 2.50 -16.68
CA PRO A 5 -7.58 3.35 -15.67
C PRO A 5 -7.20 2.84 -14.27
N SER A 6 -6.65 3.72 -13.45
CA SER A 6 -6.54 3.46 -12.01
C SER A 6 -7.92 3.61 -11.40
N PHE A 7 -8.49 2.52 -10.90
CA PHE A 7 -9.82 2.53 -10.28
C PHE A 7 -9.83 3.27 -8.93
N TRP A 8 -8.66 3.42 -8.31
CA TRP A 8 -8.48 4.01 -6.97
C TRP A 8 -7.24 4.91 -6.93
N PRO A 9 -7.20 5.93 -6.05
CA PRO A 9 -5.94 6.61 -5.75
C PRO A 9 -4.95 5.65 -5.10
N PRO A 10 -3.64 5.92 -5.19
CA PRO A 10 -2.65 5.18 -4.41
C PRO A 10 -2.94 5.27 -2.90
N PRO A 11 -2.72 4.20 -2.12
CA PRO A 11 -2.84 4.25 -0.66
C PRO A 11 -1.83 5.24 -0.06
N ASP A 12 -2.23 5.93 1.00
CA ASP A 12 -1.32 6.75 1.80
C ASP A 12 -0.56 5.85 2.79
N LEU A 13 0.77 5.81 2.64
CA LEU A 13 1.67 5.03 3.48
C LEU A 13 2.52 5.92 4.40
N SER A 14 2.29 7.24 4.41
CA SER A 14 3.10 8.20 5.15
C SER A 14 3.11 7.98 6.67
N GLN A 15 2.07 7.33 7.20
CA GLN A 15 1.93 7.00 8.62
C GLN A 15 2.53 5.63 8.99
N ALA A 16 2.91 4.80 8.02
CA ALA A 16 3.51 3.50 8.30
C ALA A 16 4.87 3.67 8.99
N ALA A 17 5.16 2.83 9.99
CA ALA A 17 6.52 2.70 10.51
C ALA A 17 7.44 1.98 9.53
N PHE A 18 6.90 1.01 8.80
CA PHE A 18 7.68 0.18 7.88
C PHE A 18 6.79 -0.45 6.81
N VAL A 19 7.28 -0.45 5.57
CA VAL A 19 6.73 -1.22 4.46
C VAL A 19 7.89 -1.94 3.78
N ALA A 20 7.86 -3.27 3.78
CA ALA A 20 8.90 -4.07 3.13
C ALA A 20 8.88 -3.88 1.60
N ASP A 21 10.06 -3.92 0.98
CA ASP A 21 10.25 -3.70 -0.47
C ASP A 21 9.40 -4.62 -1.37
N ASN A 22 9.04 -5.81 -0.89
CA ASN A 22 8.23 -6.79 -1.63
C ASN A 22 6.78 -6.90 -1.13
N ALA A 23 6.33 -5.97 -0.30
CA ALA A 23 4.93 -5.87 0.10
C ALA A 23 4.07 -5.17 -0.96
N VAL A 24 2.79 -5.52 -1.02
CA VAL A 24 1.80 -4.89 -1.91
C VAL A 24 0.70 -4.26 -1.06
N VAL A 25 0.41 -2.98 -1.31
CA VAL A 25 -0.74 -2.26 -0.74
C VAL A 25 -1.52 -1.65 -1.89
N MET A 26 -2.81 -1.97 -2.00
CA MET A 26 -3.66 -1.51 -3.09
C MET A 26 -5.11 -1.35 -2.65
N GLY A 27 -5.89 -0.55 -3.39
CA GLY A 27 -7.30 -0.33 -3.08
C GLY A 27 -7.52 0.78 -2.06
N VAL A 28 -8.70 0.77 -1.43
CA VAL A 28 -9.10 1.76 -0.43
C VAL A 28 -8.66 1.27 0.95
N VAL A 29 -7.44 1.62 1.32
CA VAL A 29 -6.77 1.19 2.57
C VAL A 29 -6.39 2.40 3.40
N GLU A 30 -6.62 2.33 4.70
CA GLU A 30 -6.10 3.28 5.70
C GLU A 30 -5.00 2.60 6.52
N VAL A 31 -3.80 3.19 6.53
CA VAL A 31 -2.66 2.69 7.32
C VAL A 31 -2.48 3.56 8.55
N GLY A 32 -2.68 2.96 9.73
CA GLY A 32 -2.51 3.67 10.99
C GLY A 32 -1.05 3.97 11.34
N VAL A 33 -0.85 5.00 12.16
CA VAL A 33 0.46 5.42 12.67
C VAL A 33 1.19 4.24 13.33
N GLY A 34 2.42 4.00 12.88
CA GLY A 34 3.28 2.98 13.47
C GLY A 34 3.06 1.55 12.93
N ALA A 35 2.12 1.36 12.00
CA ALA A 35 1.88 0.05 11.39
C ALA A 35 3.12 -0.44 10.62
N SER A 36 3.36 -1.75 10.65
CA SER A 36 4.45 -2.40 9.90
C SER A 36 3.89 -3.45 8.95
N ILE A 37 4.18 -3.30 7.67
CA ILE A 37 3.78 -4.22 6.60
C ILE A 37 5.02 -5.02 6.17
N TRP A 38 5.05 -6.29 6.56
CA TRP A 38 6.24 -7.13 6.45
C TRP A 38 6.34 -7.86 5.11
N TYR A 39 7.50 -8.47 4.87
CA TYR A 39 7.85 -9.10 3.61
C TYR A 39 6.77 -10.06 3.09
N GLY A 40 6.42 -9.92 1.81
CA GLY A 40 5.43 -10.76 1.13
C GLY A 40 3.97 -10.51 1.52
N THR A 41 3.69 -9.50 2.36
CA THR A 41 2.31 -9.14 2.72
C THR A 41 1.59 -8.53 1.53
N VAL A 42 0.31 -8.90 1.35
CA VAL A 42 -0.63 -8.23 0.44
C VAL A 42 -1.77 -7.66 1.26
N VAL A 43 -1.89 -6.34 1.29
CA VAL A 43 -3.05 -5.60 1.82
C VAL A 43 -3.85 -5.09 0.63
N ARG A 44 -5.09 -5.57 0.49
CA ARG A 44 -5.96 -5.27 -0.66
C ARG A 44 -7.38 -4.97 -0.20
#